data_AF-A0A1W9WNF5-F1
#
_entry.id   AF-A0A1W9WNF5-F1
#
_cell.length_a   1.000
_cell.length_b   1.000
_cell.length_c   1.000
_cell.angle_alpha   90.00
_cell.angle_beta   90.00
_cell.angle_gamma   90.00
#
_symmetry.space_group_name_H-M   'P 1'
#
loop_
_entity.id
_entity.type
_entity.pdbx_description
1 polymer ?
#
loop_
_entity_poly.entity_id
_entity_poly.type
_entity_poly.pdbx_seq_one_letter_code
_entity_poly.pdbx_strand_id
1 'polypeptide(L)'
;MLVIGISSFLVYTLVFKEKEPGLPVYTKIELSHVNLPQEMLQFSFEHFPDLYASFITFNREITIIDKELAWIEGIAQKYPEQLKITAAEKKVWEKVKNTLIKDFSKLEKPVKEAYVLFQVNEAQGLVRVEEKRKELSETAQNSLKTAQDLTKKLKSREPEAPDNFFQGILYKIKKKFP
;
A
#
# COMPACT_ATOMS: atom_id res chain seq x y z
N MET A 1 -6.42 -26.16 -5.31
CA MET A 1 -6.53 -24.79 -5.86
C MET A 1 -5.70 -23.86 -5.00
N LEU A 2 -4.53 -23.43 -5.48
CA LEU A 2 -3.67 -22.45 -4.82
C LEU A 2 -3.98 -21.08 -5.43
N VAL A 3 -4.71 -20.24 -4.70
CA VAL A 3 -4.91 -18.82 -5.04
C VAL A 3 -4.42 -17.99 -3.86
N ILE A 4 -3.11 -17.92 -3.69
CA ILE A 4 -2.43 -16.97 -2.80
C ILE A 4 -1.14 -16.59 -3.54
N GLY A 5 -0.98 -15.33 -3.95
CA GLY A 5 0.34 -14.89 -4.45
C GLY A 5 0.39 -13.70 -5.40
N ILE A 6 -0.72 -13.20 -5.94
CA ILE A 6 -0.63 -12.15 -6.98
C ILE A 6 -0.34 -10.77 -6.38
N SER A 7 -0.79 -10.48 -5.15
CA SER A 7 -0.61 -9.15 -4.54
C SER A 7 0.80 -8.87 -4.05
N SER A 8 1.49 -9.86 -3.48
CA SER A 8 2.87 -9.68 -2.98
C SER A 8 3.87 -9.62 -4.13
N PHE A 9 3.66 -10.42 -5.18
CA PHE A 9 4.55 -10.46 -6.35
C PHE A 9 4.60 -9.12 -7.10
N LEU A 10 3.46 -8.45 -7.29
CA LEU A 10 3.40 -7.17 -8.01
C LEU A 10 4.02 -5.99 -7.23
N VAL A 11 4.00 -6.01 -5.89
CA VAL A 11 4.71 -4.98 -5.09
C VAL A 11 6.21 -5.24 -5.13
N TYR A 12 6.62 -6.52 -5.09
CA TYR A 12 8.01 -6.90 -5.20
C TYR A 12 8.61 -6.43 -6.55
N THR A 13 7.96 -6.70 -7.67
CA THR A 13 8.50 -6.32 -8.99
C THR A 13 8.52 -4.82 -9.28
N LEU A 14 7.63 -4.03 -8.67
CA LEU A 14 7.58 -2.57 -8.89
C LEU A 14 8.57 -1.78 -8.02
N VAL A 15 8.89 -2.26 -6.82
CA VAL A 15 9.83 -1.60 -5.90
C VAL A 15 11.25 -2.12 -6.08
N PHE A 16 11.40 -3.43 -6.33
CA PHE A 16 12.68 -4.05 -6.65
C PHE A 16 12.81 -4.15 -8.17
N LYS A 17 13.15 -3.03 -8.80
CA LYS A 17 13.45 -2.99 -10.25
C LYS A 17 14.62 -3.93 -10.54
N GLU A 18 14.40 -4.96 -11.35
CA GLU A 18 15.45 -5.75 -11.98
C GLU A 18 16.33 -4.84 -12.84
N LYS A 19 17.43 -4.35 -12.27
CA LYS A 19 18.61 -3.96 -13.02
C LYS A 19 19.78 -4.72 -12.40
N GLU A 20 20.11 -5.84 -13.04
CA GLU A 20 21.16 -6.81 -12.74
C GLU A 20 20.82 -7.90 -11.69
N PRO A 21 21.31 -9.15 -11.87
CA PRO A 21 21.11 -10.23 -10.91
C PRO A 21 22.04 -9.99 -9.72
N GLY A 22 21.61 -9.13 -8.81
CA GLY A 22 22.37 -8.74 -7.64
C GLY A 22 21.46 -8.01 -6.68
N LEU A 23 21.32 -8.58 -5.49
CA LEU A 23 20.66 -8.14 -4.26
C LEU A 23 19.77 -6.88 -4.30
N PRO A 24 18.56 -6.93 -3.69
CA PRO A 24 17.68 -5.78 -3.62
C PRO A 24 18.37 -4.56 -2.99
N VAL A 25 18.33 -3.40 -3.68
CA VAL A 25 18.91 -2.14 -3.20
C VAL A 25 17.82 -1.24 -2.60
N TYR A 26 18.05 -0.76 -1.37
CA TYR A 26 17.13 0.18 -0.73
C TYR A 26 17.07 1.49 -1.50
N THR A 27 15.88 1.86 -1.96
CA THR A 27 15.60 3.18 -2.52
C THR A 27 14.78 3.97 -1.51
N LYS A 28 15.25 5.17 -1.15
CA LYS A 28 14.48 6.07 -0.29
C LYS A 28 13.16 6.40 -0.99
N ILE A 29 12.07 6.01 -0.35
CA ILE A 29 10.70 6.32 -0.77
C ILE A 29 9.99 7.07 0.34
N GLU A 30 9.07 7.95 -0.03
CA GLU A 30 8.25 8.65 0.94
C GLU A 30 7.07 7.75 1.35
N LEU A 31 6.99 7.45 2.64
CA LEU A 31 5.88 6.71 3.25
C LEU A 31 5.14 7.63 4.23
N SER A 32 4.38 8.58 3.70
CA SER A 32 3.73 9.67 4.46
C SER A 32 2.78 9.20 5.58
N HIS A 33 2.37 7.93 5.57
CA HIS A 33 1.51 7.35 6.60
C HIS A 33 2.25 6.48 7.64
N VAL A 34 3.55 6.27 7.48
CA VAL A 34 4.38 5.47 8.40
C VAL A 34 5.23 6.40 9.26
N ASN A 35 5.15 6.29 10.59
CA ASN A 35 5.87 7.16 11.52
C ASN A 35 7.20 6.54 11.98
N LEU A 36 7.94 6.02 11.00
CA LEU A 36 9.31 5.54 11.17
C LEU A 36 10.29 6.51 10.50
N PRO A 37 11.35 6.93 11.22
CA PRO A 37 12.50 7.59 10.62
C PRO A 37 13.11 6.78 9.47
N GLN A 38 13.82 7.45 8.57
CA GLN A 38 14.35 6.84 7.36
C GLN A 38 15.31 5.68 7.68
N GLU A 39 16.16 5.84 8.70
CA GLU A 39 17.10 4.83 9.17
C GLU A 39 16.38 3.55 9.64
N MET A 40 15.19 3.67 10.24
CA MET A 40 14.40 2.52 10.68
C MET A 40 13.62 1.88 9.53
N LEU A 41 13.27 2.66 8.49
CA LEU A 41 12.72 2.13 7.25
C LEU A 41 13.77 1.33 6.48
N GLN A 42 15.00 1.83 6.41
CA GLN A 42 16.13 1.09 5.84
C GLN A 42 16.42 -0.17 6.65
N PHE A 43 16.48 -0.08 7.98
CA PHE A 43 16.63 -1.26 8.84
C PHE A 43 15.52 -2.29 8.61
N SER A 44 14.27 -1.83 8.44
CA SER A 44 13.15 -2.71 8.11
C SER A 44 13.32 -3.38 6.75
N PHE A 45 13.83 -2.67 5.75
CA PHE A 45 14.14 -3.26 4.45
C PHE A 45 15.18 -4.37 4.55
N GLU A 46 16.25 -4.15 5.33
CA GLU A 46 17.37 -5.08 5.46
C GLU A 46 17.01 -6.31 6.30
N HIS A 47 16.28 -6.12 7.40
CA HIS A 47 16.08 -7.15 8.42
C HIS A 47 14.65 -7.72 8.49
N PHE A 48 13.67 -6.97 7.97
CA PHE A 48 12.25 -7.34 7.93
C PHE A 48 11.62 -7.10 6.53
N PRO A 49 12.17 -7.70 5.45
CA PRO A 49 11.79 -7.35 4.08
C PRO A 49 10.28 -7.48 3.79
N ASP A 50 9.62 -8.52 4.34
CA ASP A 50 8.18 -8.71 4.18
C ASP A 50 7.34 -7.67 4.93
N LEU A 51 7.81 -7.24 6.10
CA LEU A 51 7.19 -6.16 6.86
C LEU A 51 7.38 -4.82 6.14
N TYR A 52 8.56 -4.57 5.58
CA TYR A 52 8.82 -3.39 4.77
C TYR A 52 7.92 -3.31 3.54
N ALA A 53 7.76 -4.43 2.81
CA ALA A 53 6.80 -4.53 1.71
C ALA A 53 5.35 -4.26 2.18
N SER A 54 5.03 -4.67 3.40
CA SER A 54 3.72 -4.39 4.03
C SER A 54 3.56 -2.91 4.37
N PHE A 55 4.60 -2.19 4.83
CA PHE A 55 4.55 -0.73 5.03
C PHE A 55 4.31 0.04 3.73
N ILE A 56 4.95 -0.38 2.64
CA ILE A 56 4.72 0.20 1.30
C ILE A 56 3.26 0.00 0.90
N THR A 57 2.76 -1.22 1.06
CA THR A 57 1.39 -1.57 0.71
C THR A 57 0.40 -0.78 1.55
N PHE A 58 0.62 -0.70 2.87
CA PHE A 58 -0.18 0.11 3.78
C PHE A 58 -0.27 1.57 3.33
N ASN A 59 0.87 2.20 3.04
CA ASN A 59 0.90 3.58 2.59
C ASN A 59 0.07 3.79 1.31
N ARG A 60 0.18 2.85 0.36
CA ARG A 60 -0.62 2.85 -0.87
C ARG A 60 -2.11 2.68 -0.59
N GLU A 61 -2.51 1.73 0.25
CA GLU A 61 -3.91 1.49 0.56
C GLU A 61 -4.54 2.70 1.26
N ILE A 62 -3.86 3.36 2.20
CA ILE A 62 -4.35 4.60 2.82
C ILE A 62 -4.52 5.70 1.78
N THR A 63 -3.57 5.86 0.87
CA THR A 63 -3.68 6.84 -0.23
C THR A 63 -4.90 6.58 -1.12
N ILE A 64 -5.20 5.31 -1.42
CA ILE A 64 -6.39 4.94 -2.21
C ILE A 64 -7.67 5.24 -1.43
N ILE A 65 -7.73 4.88 -0.16
CA ILE A 65 -8.88 5.13 0.71
C ILE A 65 -9.14 6.64 0.84
N ASP A 66 -8.11 7.46 0.98
CA ASP A 66 -8.25 8.92 1.10
C ASP A 66 -8.81 9.55 -0.17
N LYS A 67 -8.40 9.06 -1.34
CA LYS A 67 -8.96 9.50 -2.62
C LYS A 67 -10.44 9.14 -2.74
N GLU A 68 -10.82 7.93 -2.35
CA GLU A 68 -12.22 7.50 -2.39
C GLU A 68 -13.09 8.30 -1.41
N LEU A 69 -12.59 8.56 -0.19
CA LEU A 69 -13.27 9.41 0.78
C LEU A 69 -13.50 10.83 0.25
N ALA A 70 -12.50 11.42 -0.43
CA ALA A 70 -12.64 12.73 -1.06
C ALA A 70 -13.67 12.70 -2.21
N TRP A 71 -13.72 11.62 -2.98
CA TRP A 71 -14.71 11.44 -4.04
C TRP A 71 -16.14 11.31 -3.49
N ILE A 72 -16.34 10.51 -2.44
CA ILE A 72 -17.62 10.38 -1.74
C ILE A 72 -18.09 11.73 -1.19
N GLU A 73 -17.17 12.50 -0.61
CA GLU A 73 -17.46 13.86 -0.12
C GLU A 73 -17.90 14.80 -1.26
N GLY A 74 -17.23 14.71 -2.42
CA GLY A 74 -17.63 15.46 -3.61
C GLY A 74 -19.03 15.11 -4.10
N ILE A 75 -19.43 13.83 -4.03
CA ILE A 75 -20.81 13.40 -4.35
C ILE A 75 -21.80 13.94 -3.33
N ALA A 76 -21.47 13.88 -2.03
CA ALA A 76 -22.31 14.38 -0.96
C ALA A 76 -22.63 15.87 -1.13
N GLN A 77 -21.65 16.66 -1.57
CA GLN A 77 -21.83 18.09 -1.86
C GLN A 77 -22.72 18.33 -3.10
N LYS A 78 -22.63 17.46 -4.11
CA LYS A 78 -23.41 17.57 -5.34
C LYS A 78 -24.88 17.13 -5.18
N TYR A 79 -25.16 16.19 -4.29
CA TYR A 79 -26.48 15.60 -4.04
C TYR A 79 -26.83 15.62 -2.55
N PRO A 80 -27.04 16.81 -1.96
CA PRO A 80 -27.25 16.97 -0.52
C PRO A 80 -28.53 16.28 0.00
N GLU A 81 -29.50 16.00 -0.86
CA GLU A 81 -30.71 15.25 -0.53
C GLU A 81 -30.44 13.76 -0.29
N GLN A 82 -29.33 13.23 -0.81
CA GLN A 82 -28.92 11.82 -0.69
C GLN A 82 -27.82 11.58 0.35
N LEU A 83 -27.62 12.50 1.30
CA LEU A 83 -26.56 12.43 2.32
C LEU A 83 -26.54 11.12 3.12
N LYS A 84 -27.69 10.47 3.31
CA LYS A 84 -27.75 9.18 4.03
C LYS A 84 -26.93 8.10 3.32
N ILE A 85 -26.91 8.09 1.99
CA ILE A 85 -26.18 7.09 1.20
C ILE A 85 -24.68 7.35 1.30
N THR A 86 -24.24 8.59 1.06
CA THR A 86 -22.82 8.95 1.11
C THR A 86 -22.25 8.84 2.52
N ALA A 87 -23.01 9.19 3.56
CA ALA A 87 -22.58 9.03 4.94
C ALA A 87 -22.39 7.56 5.35
N ALA A 88 -23.29 6.67 4.89
CA ALA A 88 -23.17 5.23 5.17
C ALA A 88 -21.91 4.65 4.51
N GLU A 89 -21.66 4.98 3.24
CA GLU A 89 -20.46 4.54 2.53
C GLU A 89 -19.19 5.12 3.17
N LYS A 90 -19.14 6.44 3.41
CA LYS A 90 -18.02 7.12 4.07
C LYS A 90 -17.63 6.45 5.39
N LYS A 91 -18.61 6.08 6.21
CA LYS A 91 -18.38 5.40 7.50
C LYS A 91 -17.70 4.04 7.34
N VAL A 92 -17.99 3.28 6.27
CA VAL A 92 -17.32 2.01 6.00
C VAL A 92 -15.84 2.25 5.69
N TRP A 93 -15.54 3.19 4.79
CA TRP A 93 -14.18 3.55 4.40
C TRP A 93 -13.36 4.10 5.57
N GLU A 94 -13.91 5.03 6.35
CA GLU A 94 -13.25 5.58 7.54
C GLU A 94 -12.95 4.50 8.59
N LYS A 95 -13.89 3.57 8.82
CA LYS A 95 -13.67 2.48 9.77
C LYS A 95 -12.48 1.61 9.36
N VAL A 96 -12.39 1.26 8.08
CA VAL A 96 -11.27 0.47 7.55
C VAL A 96 -9.96 1.26 7.63
N LYS A 97 -9.96 2.53 7.22
CA LYS A 97 -8.79 3.43 7.35
C LYS A 97 -8.26 3.48 8.78
N ASN A 98 -9.14 3.79 9.74
CA ASN A 98 -8.76 3.99 11.13
C ASN A 98 -8.26 2.70 11.79
N THR A 99 -8.87 1.55 11.43
CA THR A 99 -8.41 0.25 11.90
C THR A 99 -7.02 -0.05 11.36
N LEU A 100 -6.80 0.18 10.05
CA LEU A 100 -5.52 -0.08 9.41
C LEU A 100 -4.39 0.79 9.97
N ILE A 101 -4.62 2.10 10.14
CA ILE A 101 -3.66 3.03 10.78
C ILE A 101 -3.32 2.56 12.18
N LYS A 102 -4.35 2.20 12.98
CA LYS A 102 -4.14 1.74 14.36
C LYS A 102 -3.30 0.48 14.40
N ASP A 103 -3.54 -0.49 13.54
CA ASP A 103 -2.78 -1.73 13.55
C ASP A 103 -1.34 -1.52 13.11
N PHE A 104 -1.10 -0.71 12.08
CA PHE A 104 0.26 -0.39 11.64
C PHE A 104 1.04 0.41 12.67
N SER A 105 0.40 1.30 13.44
CA SER A 105 1.07 2.01 14.54
C SER A 105 1.62 1.07 15.63
N LYS A 106 0.99 -0.10 15.83
CA LYS A 106 1.48 -1.11 16.79
C LYS A 106 2.70 -1.86 16.27
N LEU A 107 2.86 -1.96 14.95
CA LEU A 107 4.00 -2.62 14.32
C LEU A 107 5.26 -1.75 14.35
N GLU A 108 5.11 -0.43 14.36
CA GLU A 108 6.24 0.50 14.43
C GLU A 108 7.05 0.37 15.73
N LYS A 109 6.39 0.13 16.87
CA LYS A 109 7.06 0.04 18.18
C LYS A 109 8.08 -1.13 18.23
N PRO A 110 7.71 -2.38 17.89
CA PRO A 110 8.67 -3.48 17.82
C PRO A 110 9.84 -3.24 16.86
N VAL A 111 9.60 -2.54 15.73
CA VAL A 111 10.67 -2.15 14.80
C VAL A 111 11.65 -1.17 15.45
N LYS A 112 11.11 -0.13 16.13
CA LYS A 112 11.92 0.84 16.89
C LYS A 112 12.76 0.14 17.95
N GLU A 113 12.17 -0.76 18.72
CA GLU A 113 12.85 -1.52 19.77
C GLU A 113 13.98 -2.40 19.20
N ALA A 114 13.71 -3.14 18.12
CA ALA A 114 14.71 -3.97 17.46
C ALA A 114 15.85 -3.14 16.88
N TYR A 115 15.55 -2.01 16.25
CA TYR A 115 16.56 -1.09 15.73
C TYR A 115 17.45 -0.52 16.82
N VAL A 116 16.86 0.03 17.89
CA VAL A 116 17.64 0.60 19.00
C VAL A 116 18.50 -0.47 19.66
N LEU A 117 17.96 -1.67 19.87
CA LEU A 117 18.73 -2.79 20.41
C LEU A 117 19.90 -3.16 19.49
N PHE A 118 19.68 -3.22 18.18
CA PHE A 118 20.72 -3.48 17.19
C PHE A 118 21.83 -2.42 17.21
N GLN A 119 21.49 -1.13 17.35
CA GLN A 119 22.47 -0.05 17.45
C GLN A 119 23.33 -0.13 18.73
N VAL A 120 22.77 -0.66 19.84
CA VAL A 120 23.47 -0.79 21.12
C VAL A 120 24.23 -2.11 21.24
N ASN A 121 23.64 -3.20 20.73
CA ASN A 121 24.16 -4.55 20.76
C ASN A 121 23.64 -5.32 19.53
N GLU A 122 24.46 -5.34 18.49
CA GLU A 122 24.13 -5.94 17.20
C GLU A 122 23.64 -7.39 17.33
N ALA A 123 24.35 -8.22 18.11
CA ALA A 123 24.01 -9.62 18.29
C ALA A 123 22.63 -9.81 18.94
N GLN A 124 22.31 -9.04 19.99
CA GLN A 124 20.98 -9.10 20.61
C GLN A 124 19.90 -8.52 19.71
N GLY A 125 20.21 -7.48 18.95
CA GLY A 125 19.31 -6.90 17.96
C GLY A 125 18.93 -7.91 16.87
N LEU A 126 19.91 -8.64 16.34
CA LEU A 126 19.68 -9.69 15.34
C LEU A 126 18.84 -10.84 15.89
N VAL A 127 19.09 -11.30 17.12
CA VAL A 127 18.21 -12.29 17.78
C VAL A 127 16.78 -11.75 17.86
N ARG A 128 16.61 -10.49 18.27
CA ARG A 128 15.30 -9.86 18.36
C ARG A 128 14.59 -9.75 17.01
N VAL A 129 15.34 -9.46 15.95
CA VAL A 129 14.85 -9.46 14.57
C VAL A 129 14.30 -10.84 14.22
N GLU A 130 15.09 -11.90 14.42
CA GLU A 130 14.69 -13.28 14.08
C GLU A 130 13.43 -13.71 14.84
N GLU A 131 13.37 -13.41 16.15
CA GLU A 131 12.20 -13.72 16.99
C GLU A 131 10.91 -13.06 16.46
N LYS A 132 11.00 -11.81 15.99
CA LYS A 132 9.85 -11.00 15.65
C LYS A 132 9.50 -11.01 14.17
N ARG A 133 10.41 -11.44 13.29
CA ARG A 133 10.26 -11.30 11.84
C ARG A 133 8.95 -11.89 11.34
N LYS A 134 8.66 -13.13 11.71
CA LYS A 134 7.46 -13.84 11.27
C LYS A 134 6.19 -13.22 11.86
N GLU A 135 6.16 -12.99 13.16
CA GLU A 135 5.01 -12.42 13.88
C GLU A 135 4.60 -11.06 13.31
N LEU A 136 5.56 -10.16 13.12
CA LEU A 136 5.28 -8.82 12.59
C LEU A 136 4.79 -8.86 11.15
N SER A 137 5.41 -9.70 10.31
CA SER A 137 5.03 -9.84 8.90
C SER A 137 3.63 -10.42 8.74
N GLU A 138 3.30 -11.48 9.48
CA GLU A 138 1.96 -12.09 9.47
C GLU A 138 0.89 -11.11 10.00
N THR A 139 1.19 -10.39 11.07
CA THR A 139 0.29 -9.37 11.61
C THR A 139 0.02 -8.27 10.59
N ALA A 140 1.07 -7.77 9.92
CA ALA A 140 0.94 -6.75 8.88
C ALA A 140 0.07 -7.23 7.71
N GLN A 141 0.33 -8.44 7.21
CA GLN A 141 -0.45 -9.03 6.11
C GLN A 141 -1.92 -9.23 6.49
N ASN A 142 -2.18 -9.70 7.72
CA ASN A 142 -3.54 -9.88 8.20
C ASN A 142 -4.30 -8.54 8.31
N SER A 143 -3.66 -7.49 8.83
CA SER A 143 -4.26 -6.16 8.91
C SER A 143 -4.53 -5.55 7.53
N LEU A 144 -3.70 -5.85 6.53
CA LEU A 144 -3.90 -5.36 5.16
C LEU A 144 -5.09 -5.99 4.43
N LYS A 145 -5.49 -7.21 4.81
CA LYS A 145 -6.49 -8.00 4.06
C LYS A 145 -7.80 -7.25 3.85
N THR A 146 -8.38 -6.69 4.92
CA THR A 146 -9.66 -5.97 4.84
C THR A 146 -9.57 -4.73 3.96
N ALA A 147 -8.48 -3.96 4.06
CA ALA A 147 -8.27 -2.77 3.25
C ALA A 147 -8.10 -3.14 1.77
N GLN A 148 -7.29 -4.15 1.46
CA GLN A 148 -7.09 -4.64 0.09
C GLN A 148 -8.37 -5.20 -0.52
N ASP A 149 -9.19 -5.92 0.24
CA ASP A 149 -10.46 -6.44 -0.26
C ASP A 149 -11.47 -5.32 -0.53
N LEU A 150 -11.41 -4.23 0.23
CA LEU A 150 -12.21 -3.03 -0.02
C LEU A 150 -11.72 -2.27 -1.26
N THR A 151 -10.42 -2.01 -1.38
CA THR A 151 -9.85 -1.23 -2.50
C THR A 151 -9.83 -2.00 -3.82
N LYS A 152 -9.76 -3.34 -3.81
CA LYS A 152 -9.95 -4.16 -5.02
C LYS A 152 -11.28 -3.86 -5.71
N LYS A 153 -12.34 -3.60 -4.95
CA LYS A 153 -13.66 -3.25 -5.52
C LYS A 153 -13.63 -1.96 -6.33
N LEU A 154 -12.70 -1.05 -6.05
CA LEU A 154 -12.53 0.20 -6.82
C LEU A 154 -11.84 -0.04 -8.15
N LYS A 155 -10.86 -0.95 -8.21
CA LYS A 155 -10.20 -1.29 -9.48
C LYS A 155 -11.17 -1.86 -10.51
N SER A 156 -12.23 -2.51 -10.06
CA SER A 156 -13.33 -2.99 -10.92
C SER A 156 -14.33 -1.90 -11.34
N ARG A 157 -14.21 -0.66 -10.81
CA ARG A 157 -15.06 0.49 -11.17
C ARG A 157 -14.44 1.35 -12.27
N GLU A 158 -13.18 1.13 -12.67
CA GLU A 158 -12.66 1.75 -13.89
C GLU A 158 -13.44 1.18 -15.08
N PRO A 159 -14.19 2.01 -15.83
CA PRO A 159 -14.78 1.53 -17.07
C PRO A 159 -13.63 1.18 -18.00
N GLU A 160 -13.59 -0.08 -18.49
CA GLU A 160 -12.79 -0.41 -19.67
C GLU A 160 -13.16 0.61 -20.73
N ALA A 161 -12.20 1.49 -21.06
CA ALA A 161 -12.43 2.50 -22.08
C ALA A 161 -12.91 1.79 -23.34
N PRO A 162 -14.04 2.19 -23.96
CA PRO A 162 -14.45 1.56 -25.20
C PRO A 162 -13.35 1.76 -26.24
N ASP A 163 -12.74 0.66 -26.69
CA ASP A 163 -11.60 0.55 -27.62
C ASP A 163 -11.75 1.36 -28.93
N ASN A 164 -12.94 1.91 -29.18
CA ASN A 164 -13.31 2.54 -30.43
C ASN A 164 -13.12 4.07 -30.47
N PHE A 165 -12.75 4.74 -29.37
CA PHE A 165 -12.63 6.21 -29.39
C PHE A 165 -11.30 6.71 -30.02
N PHE A 166 -10.22 5.94 -29.91
CA PHE A 166 -8.89 6.37 -30.39
C PHE A 166 -8.58 5.97 -31.85
N GLN A 167 -9.27 4.98 -32.42
CA GLN A 167 -9.03 4.57 -33.82
C GLN A 167 -9.48 5.65 -34.83
N GLY A 168 -10.58 6.36 -34.54
CA GLY A 168 -11.09 7.41 -35.42
C GLY A 168 -10.21 8.67 -35.48
N ILE A 169 -9.45 8.95 -34.42
CA ILE A 169 -8.55 10.11 -34.34
C ILE A 169 -7.24 9.81 -35.07
N LEU A 170 -6.68 8.60 -34.92
CA LEU A 170 -5.46 8.18 -35.63
C LEU A 170 -5.68 8.09 -37.15
N TYR A 171 -6.85 7.66 -37.61
CA TYR A 171 -7.14 7.56 -39.05
C TYR A 171 -7.23 8.94 -39.74
N LYS A 172 -7.66 9.98 -39.00
CA LYS A 172 -7.74 11.36 -39.53
C LYS A 172 -6.38 12.06 -39.60
N ILE A 173 -5.45 11.72 -38.71
CA ILE A 173 -4.10 12.30 -38.71
C ILE A 173 -3.27 11.70 -39.86
N LYS A 174 -3.41 10.39 -40.13
CA LYS A 174 -2.67 9.71 -41.21
C LYS A 174 -3.08 10.16 -42.63
N LYS A 175 -4.25 10.78 -42.79
CA LYS A 175 -4.75 11.29 -44.09
C LYS A 175 -4.32 12.73 -44.39
N LYS A 176 -3.74 13.46 -43.42
CA LYS A 176 -3.34 14.88 -43.57
C LYS A 176 -1.84 15.11 -43.76
N PHE A 177 -1.04 14.05 -43.78
CA PHE A 177 0.37 14.12 -44.13
C PHE A 177 0.62 13.16 -45.29
N PRO A 178 0.64 13.64 -46.56
CA PRO A 178 1.21 12.87 -47.67
C PRO A 178 2.70 12.64 -47.48
#